data_AF-A0A3D4E732-F1
#
_entry.id   AF-A0A3D4E732-F1
#
_cell.length_a   1.000
_cell.length_b   1.000
_cell.length_c   1.000
_cell.angle_alpha   90.00
_cell.angle_beta   90.00
_cell.angle_gamma   90.00
#
_symmetry.space_group_name_H-M   'P 1'
#
loop_
_entity.id
_entity.type
_entity.pdbx_description
1 polymer ?
#
loop_
_entity_poly.entity_id
_entity_poly.type
_entity_poly.pdbx_seq_one_letter_code
_entity_poly.pdbx_strand_id
1 'polypeptide(L)'
;NTPIDDLKSYADDLWNQGIHHIIALRGDMPSDLQWPLDPDKDYFQFTSNFVEAIKSWHDFEVTVGAYPEKHPDSPSLALDMIALQKKCEAGADRAISQFFFDNQVFLTFAEVCKHMQIAAPIVPGLLPIHDFQSMCAFAEKCHTTVPPWLRERFENCSNPKQTAIDTLYEQAKNLIDHGVPHLHFYTLNKADIVYDVCKKLGY
;
A
#
# COMPACT_ATOMS: atom_id res chain seq x y z
N ASN A 1 0.13 -15.82 -15.00
CA ASN A 1 -0.95 -15.77 -13.99
C ASN A 1 -1.04 -17.11 -13.28
N THR A 2 -1.46 -17.14 -12.03
CA THR A 2 -1.70 -18.39 -11.27
C THR A 2 -3.17 -18.78 -11.40
N PRO A 3 -3.50 -20.02 -11.78
CA PRO A 3 -4.88 -20.49 -11.90
C PRO A 3 -5.66 -20.37 -10.59
N ILE A 4 -6.98 -20.19 -10.69
CA ILE A 4 -7.88 -20.07 -9.53
C ILE A 4 -7.80 -21.31 -8.63
N ASP A 5 -7.75 -22.52 -9.21
CA ASP A 5 -7.70 -23.77 -8.43
C ASP A 5 -6.39 -23.90 -7.64
N ASP A 6 -5.26 -23.47 -8.21
CA ASP A 6 -3.97 -23.44 -7.52
C ASP A 6 -3.99 -22.43 -6.35
N LEU A 7 -4.59 -21.25 -6.57
CA LEU A 7 -4.76 -20.24 -5.51
C LEU A 7 -5.65 -20.75 -4.38
N LYS A 8 -6.72 -21.49 -4.71
CA LYS A 8 -7.60 -22.10 -3.70
C LYS A 8 -6.85 -23.15 -2.88
N SER A 9 -6.12 -24.07 -3.53
CA SER A 9 -5.31 -25.06 -2.81
C SER A 9 -4.31 -24.38 -1.89
N TYR A 10 -3.68 -23.29 -2.33
CA TYR A 10 -2.75 -22.54 -1.50
C TYR A 10 -3.45 -21.84 -0.32
N ALA A 11 -4.66 -21.29 -0.53
CA ALA A 11 -5.45 -20.71 0.55
C ALA A 11 -5.84 -21.76 1.60
N ASP A 12 -6.23 -22.97 1.18
CA ASP A 12 -6.51 -24.09 2.08
C ASP A 12 -5.27 -24.44 2.94
N ASP A 13 -4.08 -24.48 2.33
CA ASP A 13 -2.82 -24.76 3.03
C ASP A 13 -2.47 -23.66 4.05
N LEU A 14 -2.64 -22.39 3.69
CA LEU A 14 -2.40 -21.26 4.60
C LEU A 14 -3.35 -21.31 5.81
N TRP A 15 -4.63 -21.57 5.56
CA TRP A 15 -5.64 -21.66 6.62
C TRP A 15 -5.32 -22.79 7.60
N ASN A 16 -4.99 -23.98 7.08
CA ASN A 16 -4.62 -25.13 7.90
C ASN A 16 -3.32 -24.92 8.71
N GLN A 17 -2.46 -23.97 8.30
CA GLN A 17 -1.27 -23.55 9.03
C GLN A 17 -1.54 -22.45 10.06
N GLY A 18 -2.78 -21.98 10.19
CA GLY A 18 -3.18 -20.93 11.14
C GLY A 18 -2.90 -19.50 10.65
N ILE A 19 -2.65 -19.32 9.34
CA ILE A 19 -2.49 -18.01 8.72
C ILE A 19 -3.89 -17.55 8.32
N HIS A 20 -4.44 -16.54 9.01
CA HIS A 20 -5.81 -16.06 8.79
C HIS A 20 -5.86 -14.62 8.28
N HIS A 21 -4.72 -13.99 8.00
CA HIS A 21 -4.66 -12.65 7.44
C HIS A 21 -3.85 -12.65 6.14
N ILE A 22 -4.49 -12.25 5.03
CA ILE A 22 -3.89 -12.22 3.69
C ILE A 22 -3.89 -10.79 3.16
N ILE A 23 -2.81 -10.41 2.47
CA ILE A 23 -2.77 -9.22 1.63
C ILE A 23 -3.06 -9.65 0.18
N ALA A 24 -4.25 -9.35 -0.32
CA ALA A 24 -4.68 -9.69 -1.67
C ALA A 24 -4.23 -8.60 -2.67
N LEU A 25 -3.41 -9.00 -3.64
CA LEU A 25 -2.86 -8.13 -4.69
C LEU A 25 -3.09 -8.76 -6.06
N ARG A 26 -3.25 -7.94 -7.10
CA ARG A 26 -3.18 -8.41 -8.49
C ARG A 26 -1.76 -8.89 -8.84
N GLY A 27 -0.75 -8.21 -8.29
CA GLY A 27 0.64 -8.30 -8.73
C GLY A 27 0.99 -7.25 -9.80
N ASP A 28 2.29 -7.02 -9.97
CA ASP A 28 2.81 -6.13 -11.00
C ASP A 28 2.65 -6.77 -12.38
N MET A 29 2.29 -5.94 -13.36
CA MET A 29 2.17 -6.41 -14.74
C MET A 29 3.57 -6.67 -15.31
N PRO A 30 3.84 -7.87 -15.87
CA PRO A 30 5.04 -8.08 -16.65
C PRO A 30 5.13 -7.07 -17.81
N SER A 31 6.33 -6.55 -18.07
CA SER A 31 6.53 -5.46 -19.05
C SER A 31 6.16 -5.83 -20.49
N ASP A 32 6.06 -7.13 -20.78
CA ASP A 32 5.70 -7.70 -22.08
C ASP A 32 4.19 -7.94 -22.25
N LEU A 33 3.38 -7.68 -21.23
CA LEU A 33 1.94 -7.87 -21.27
C LEU A 33 1.19 -6.53 -21.22
N GLN A 34 -0.01 -6.51 -21.80
CA GLN A 34 -0.94 -5.38 -21.74
C GLN A 34 -2.26 -5.83 -21.13
N TRP A 35 -2.85 -4.96 -20.31
CA TRP A 35 -4.18 -5.20 -19.76
C TRP A 35 -5.25 -5.18 -20.88
N PRO A 36 -6.26 -6.08 -20.87
CA PRO A 36 -6.51 -7.15 -19.90
C PRO A 36 -5.63 -8.40 -20.11
N LEU A 37 -5.21 -9.02 -18.99
CA LEU A 37 -4.27 -10.14 -18.94
C LEU A 37 -4.98 -11.47 -19.20
N ASP A 38 -5.18 -11.83 -20.47
CA ASP A 38 -5.83 -13.08 -20.93
C ASP A 38 -7.26 -13.29 -20.40
N PRO A 39 -8.31 -13.20 -21.24
CA PRO A 39 -9.70 -13.33 -20.80
C PRO A 39 -10.10 -14.75 -20.36
N ASP A 40 -9.15 -15.68 -20.24
CA ASP A 40 -9.42 -17.01 -19.71
C ASP A 40 -10.05 -16.92 -18.30
N LYS A 41 -11.18 -17.62 -18.17
CA LYS A 41 -12.05 -17.67 -16.99
C LYS A 41 -11.36 -18.31 -15.77
N ASP A 42 -10.25 -19.02 -16.00
CA ASP A 42 -9.51 -19.74 -14.98
C ASP A 42 -8.54 -18.82 -14.19
N TYR A 43 -8.53 -17.51 -14.46
CA TYR A 43 -7.69 -16.52 -13.78
C TYR A 43 -8.48 -15.29 -13.27
N PHE A 44 -8.05 -14.74 -12.13
CA PHE A 44 -8.58 -13.46 -11.67
C PHE A 44 -7.98 -12.28 -12.44
N GLN A 45 -8.85 -11.47 -13.04
CA GLN A 45 -8.47 -10.22 -13.70
C GLN A 45 -8.41 -9.04 -12.73
N PHE A 46 -9.28 -9.05 -11.72
CA PHE A 46 -9.41 -7.97 -10.75
C PHE A 46 -9.25 -8.50 -9.34
N THR A 47 -8.54 -7.73 -8.52
CA THR A 47 -8.36 -8.06 -7.10
C THR A 47 -9.70 -8.14 -6.35
N SER A 48 -10.75 -7.43 -6.77
CA SER A 48 -12.08 -7.56 -6.16
C SER A 48 -12.65 -8.98 -6.30
N ASN A 49 -12.50 -9.62 -7.46
CA ASN A 49 -12.95 -11.01 -7.65
C ASN A 49 -12.09 -11.98 -6.82
N PHE A 50 -10.79 -11.70 -6.69
CA PHE A 50 -9.92 -12.50 -5.84
C PHE A 50 -10.28 -12.38 -4.35
N VAL A 51 -10.59 -11.16 -3.88
CA VAL A 51 -11.05 -10.91 -2.51
C VAL A 51 -12.34 -11.68 -2.21
N GLU A 52 -13.33 -11.59 -3.12
CA GLU A 52 -14.60 -12.32 -2.98
C GLU A 52 -14.36 -13.84 -2.89
N ALA A 53 -13.47 -14.37 -3.74
CA ALA A 53 -13.12 -15.78 -3.71
C ALA A 53 -12.43 -16.19 -2.39
N ILE A 54 -11.43 -15.44 -1.93
CA ILE A 54 -10.73 -15.70 -0.66
C ILE A 54 -11.75 -15.76 0.49
N LYS A 55 -12.65 -14.78 0.58
CA LYS A 55 -13.71 -14.70 1.60
C LYS A 55 -14.72 -15.85 1.51
N SER A 56 -14.93 -16.41 0.32
CA SER A 56 -15.82 -17.57 0.12
C SER A 56 -15.18 -18.90 0.50
N TRP A 57 -13.85 -18.99 0.50
CA TRP A 57 -13.12 -20.22 0.80
C TRP A 57 -12.95 -20.40 2.31
N HIS A 58 -12.49 -19.37 3.00
CA HIS A 58 -12.36 -19.34 4.47
C HIS A 58 -12.58 -17.92 5.02
N ASP A 59 -12.76 -17.81 6.33
CA ASP A 59 -12.98 -16.53 7.03
C ASP A 59 -11.66 -15.76 7.26
N PHE A 60 -10.97 -15.43 6.18
CA PHE A 60 -9.74 -14.64 6.23
C PHE A 60 -10.03 -13.17 6.55
N GLU A 61 -9.18 -12.54 7.37
CA GLU A 61 -8.95 -11.09 7.27
C GLU A 61 -8.22 -10.81 5.94
N VAL A 62 -8.71 -9.87 5.15
CA VAL A 62 -8.18 -9.52 3.84
C VAL A 62 -7.82 -8.04 3.80
N THR A 63 -6.55 -7.77 3.53
CA THR A 63 -6.05 -6.42 3.24
C THR A 63 -5.78 -6.24 1.76
N VAL A 64 -6.07 -5.07 1.21
CA VAL A 64 -5.81 -4.73 -0.19
C VAL A 64 -4.92 -3.50 -0.33
N GLY A 65 -4.28 -3.31 -1.49
CA GLY A 65 -3.54 -2.09 -1.80
C GLY A 65 -4.46 -0.90 -2.10
N ALA A 66 -4.04 0.31 -1.77
CA ALA A 66 -4.66 1.59 -2.12
C ALA A 66 -3.60 2.55 -2.68
N TYR A 67 -3.96 3.48 -3.56
CA TYR A 67 -2.97 4.35 -4.22
C TYR A 67 -3.40 5.82 -4.13
N PRO A 68 -2.88 6.58 -3.15
CA PRO A 68 -3.21 8.00 -2.99
C PRO A 68 -2.94 8.85 -4.24
N GLU A 69 -1.97 8.43 -5.07
CA GLU A 69 -1.53 9.14 -6.28
C GLU A 69 -1.88 8.41 -7.58
N LYS A 70 -2.88 7.50 -7.55
CA LYS A 70 -3.33 6.63 -8.66
C LYS A 70 -2.35 5.49 -8.97
N HIS A 71 -2.88 4.28 -9.12
CA HIS A 71 -2.11 3.14 -9.67
C HIS A 71 -1.54 3.47 -11.07
N PRO A 72 -0.27 3.13 -11.38
CA PRO A 72 0.34 3.40 -12.71
C PRO A 72 -0.53 2.93 -13.89
N ASP A 73 -1.01 1.68 -13.82
CA ASP A 73 -1.89 1.07 -14.82
C ASP A 73 -3.34 1.60 -14.86
N SER A 74 -3.76 2.43 -13.89
CA SER A 74 -5.13 2.96 -13.89
C SER A 74 -5.26 4.15 -14.85
N PRO A 75 -6.33 4.25 -15.66
CA PRO A 75 -6.49 5.37 -16.59
C PRO A 75 -6.72 6.72 -15.89
N SER A 76 -7.26 6.73 -14.67
CA SER A 76 -7.49 7.94 -13.88
C SER A 76 -7.58 7.64 -12.39
N LEU A 77 -7.32 8.66 -11.55
CA LEU A 77 -7.49 8.53 -10.10
C LEU A 77 -8.94 8.14 -9.74
N ALA A 78 -9.94 8.70 -10.44
CA ALA A 78 -11.34 8.36 -10.21
C ALA A 78 -11.64 6.87 -10.45
N LEU A 79 -11.11 6.28 -11.52
CA LEU A 79 -11.29 4.85 -11.79
C LEU A 79 -10.53 3.97 -10.78
N ASP A 80 -9.37 4.42 -10.31
CA ASP A 80 -8.61 3.72 -9.28
C ASP A 80 -9.34 3.70 -7.93
N MET A 81 -9.99 4.81 -7.59
CA MET A 81 -10.87 4.91 -6.41
C MET A 81 -12.09 3.99 -6.52
N ILE A 82 -12.71 3.90 -7.70
CA ILE A 82 -13.81 2.94 -7.94
C ILE A 82 -13.30 1.50 -7.80
N ALA A 83 -12.08 1.20 -8.25
CA ALA A 83 -11.49 -0.12 -8.07
C ALA A 83 -11.22 -0.43 -6.59
N LEU A 84 -10.80 0.56 -5.79
CA LEU A 84 -10.69 0.42 -4.34
C LEU A 84 -12.05 0.14 -3.69
N GLN A 85 -13.08 0.92 -4.03
CA GLN A 85 -14.43 0.71 -3.53
C GLN A 85 -14.91 -0.72 -3.81
N LYS A 86 -14.74 -1.22 -5.03
CA LYS A 86 -15.09 -2.61 -5.40
C LYS A 86 -14.35 -3.67 -4.59
N LYS A 87 -13.08 -3.44 -4.24
CA LYS A 87 -12.31 -4.36 -3.38
C LYS A 87 -12.88 -4.39 -1.96
N CYS A 88 -13.30 -3.24 -1.44
CA CYS A 88 -13.93 -3.14 -0.13
C CYS A 88 -15.34 -3.76 -0.12
N GLU A 89 -16.14 -3.54 -1.17
CA GLU A 89 -17.45 -4.17 -1.36
C GLU A 89 -17.35 -5.70 -1.46
N ALA A 90 -16.27 -6.21 -2.05
CA ALA A 90 -15.97 -7.65 -2.10
C ALA A 90 -15.58 -8.26 -0.74
N GLY A 91 -15.41 -7.43 0.30
CA GLY A 91 -15.15 -7.88 1.67
C GLY A 91 -13.77 -7.57 2.21
N ALA A 92 -12.94 -6.74 1.55
CA ALA A 92 -11.65 -6.36 2.14
C ALA A 92 -11.84 -5.63 3.48
N ASP A 93 -11.23 -6.13 4.55
CA ASP A 93 -11.36 -5.60 5.91
C ASP A 93 -10.55 -4.32 6.10
N ARG A 94 -9.52 -4.11 5.28
CA ARG A 94 -8.61 -2.95 5.36
C ARG A 94 -7.92 -2.69 4.03
N ALA A 95 -7.47 -1.45 3.82
CA ALA A 95 -6.53 -1.15 2.76
C ALA A 95 -5.23 -0.56 3.32
N ILE A 96 -4.10 -0.88 2.68
CA ILE A 96 -2.81 -0.24 2.93
C ILE A 96 -2.46 0.61 1.72
N SER A 97 -2.16 1.89 1.94
CA SER A 97 -1.75 2.78 0.86
C SER A 97 -0.34 2.43 0.37
N GLN A 98 -0.09 2.61 -0.92
CA GLN A 98 1.25 2.83 -1.44
C GLN A 98 1.92 3.98 -0.66
N PHE A 99 3.25 3.96 -0.58
CA PHE A 99 3.97 5.03 0.10
C PHE A 99 3.78 6.38 -0.59
N PHE A 100 3.85 7.42 0.23
CA PHE A 100 3.76 8.83 -0.14
C PHE A 100 4.73 9.62 0.76
N PHE A 101 5.16 10.80 0.32
CA PHE A 101 6.07 11.65 1.09
C PHE A 101 5.40 12.92 1.64
N ASP A 102 4.21 13.26 1.16
CA ASP A 102 3.42 14.39 1.64
C ASP A 102 2.14 13.87 2.32
N ASN A 103 1.98 14.16 3.61
CA ASN A 103 0.80 13.73 4.36
C ASN A 103 -0.51 14.31 3.82
N GLN A 104 -0.48 15.48 3.18
CA GLN A 104 -1.69 16.06 2.60
C GLN A 104 -2.24 15.19 1.46
N VAL A 105 -1.37 14.48 0.72
CA VAL A 105 -1.78 13.53 -0.32
C VAL A 105 -2.63 12.41 0.29
N PHE A 106 -2.13 11.80 1.38
CA PHE A 106 -2.85 10.74 2.08
C PHE A 106 -4.13 11.24 2.77
N LEU A 107 -4.07 12.36 3.48
CA LEU A 107 -5.22 12.91 4.20
C LEU A 107 -6.36 13.29 3.23
N THR A 108 -6.02 13.88 2.07
CA THR A 108 -7.01 14.17 1.02
C THR A 108 -7.60 12.88 0.47
N PHE A 109 -6.77 11.89 0.17
CA PHE A 109 -7.21 10.57 -0.30
C PHE A 109 -8.17 9.88 0.69
N ALA A 110 -7.83 9.91 1.98
CA ALA A 110 -8.66 9.33 3.04
C ALA A 110 -10.03 10.02 3.15
N GLU A 111 -10.07 11.36 3.03
CA GLU A 111 -11.35 12.09 3.03
C GLU A 111 -12.19 11.77 1.78
N VAL A 112 -11.57 11.62 0.61
CA VAL A 112 -12.28 11.17 -0.60
C VAL A 112 -12.83 9.75 -0.41
N CYS A 113 -12.05 8.81 0.16
CA CYS A 113 -12.53 7.45 0.46
C CYS A 113 -13.78 7.47 1.36
N LYS A 114 -13.77 8.34 2.39
CA LYS A 114 -14.91 8.54 3.29
C LYS A 114 -16.13 9.11 2.57
N HIS A 115 -15.96 10.08 1.68
CA HIS A 115 -17.05 10.59 0.84
C HIS A 115 -17.62 9.54 -0.11
N MET A 116 -16.80 8.60 -0.58
CA MET A 116 -17.21 7.45 -1.39
C MET A 116 -17.80 6.30 -0.55
N GLN A 117 -17.98 6.48 0.76
CA GLN A 117 -18.53 5.47 1.66
C GLN A 117 -17.70 4.18 1.71
N ILE A 118 -16.39 4.26 1.46
CA ILE A 118 -15.46 3.15 1.65
C ILE A 118 -15.31 2.93 3.17
N ALA A 119 -15.94 1.87 3.69
CA ALA A 119 -16.01 1.61 5.13
C ALA A 119 -14.73 1.00 5.72
N ALA A 120 -13.92 0.34 4.89
CA ALA A 120 -12.68 -0.28 5.34
C ALA A 120 -11.65 0.81 5.78
N PRO A 121 -10.96 0.64 6.92
CA PRO A 121 -9.90 1.55 7.32
C PRO A 121 -8.80 1.61 6.26
N ILE A 122 -8.30 2.82 6.00
CA ILE A 122 -7.16 3.07 5.12
C ILE A 122 -5.93 3.32 5.99
N VAL A 123 -4.94 2.43 5.92
CA VAL A 123 -3.67 2.54 6.64
C VAL A 123 -2.63 3.19 5.74
N PRO A 124 -1.96 4.27 6.17
CA PRO A 124 -0.85 4.83 5.42
C PRO A 124 0.35 3.88 5.42
N GLY A 125 0.86 3.58 4.23
CA GLY A 125 2.17 2.98 4.04
C GLY A 125 3.27 4.04 4.05
N LEU A 126 4.28 3.89 4.89
CA LEU A 126 5.41 4.81 5.03
C LEU A 126 6.71 4.11 4.63
N LEU A 127 7.54 4.80 3.86
CA LEU A 127 8.81 4.27 3.35
C LEU A 127 10.01 4.93 4.06
N PRO A 128 10.81 4.20 4.86
CA PRO A 128 12.08 4.71 5.39
C PRO A 128 13.08 4.99 4.26
N ILE A 129 13.72 6.17 4.32
CA ILE A 129 14.67 6.62 3.30
C ILE A 129 16.10 6.22 3.72
N HIS A 130 16.55 5.04 3.29
CA HIS A 130 17.93 4.59 3.56
C HIS A 130 18.96 5.22 2.62
N ASP A 131 18.59 5.38 1.35
CA ASP A 131 19.39 6.04 0.32
C ASP A 131 18.46 6.91 -0.53
N PHE A 132 18.75 8.21 -0.59
CA PHE A 132 17.84 9.19 -1.19
C PHE A 132 17.71 9.03 -2.71
N GLN A 133 18.82 8.74 -3.39
CA GLN A 133 18.86 8.57 -4.85
C GLN A 133 18.11 7.32 -5.29
N SER A 134 18.38 6.18 -4.64
CA SER A 134 17.66 4.92 -4.90
C SER A 134 16.18 5.04 -4.57
N MET A 135 15.84 5.75 -3.48
CA MET A 135 14.45 6.05 -3.14
C MET A 135 13.77 6.87 -4.25
N CYS A 136 14.41 7.91 -4.78
CA CYS A 136 13.86 8.72 -5.86
C CYS A 136 13.57 7.89 -7.12
N ALA A 137 14.50 7.00 -7.50
CA ALA A 137 14.29 6.08 -8.63
C ALA A 137 13.17 5.07 -8.37
N PHE A 138 12.97 4.65 -7.12
CA PHE A 138 11.86 3.76 -6.74
C PHE A 138 10.51 4.49 -6.77
N ALA A 139 10.45 5.72 -6.24
CA ALA A 139 9.26 6.57 -6.30
C ALA A 139 8.80 6.83 -7.73
N GLU A 140 9.74 7.09 -8.65
CA GLU A 140 9.43 7.29 -10.07
C GLU A 140 8.77 6.05 -10.70
N LYS A 141 9.25 4.84 -10.40
CA LYS A 141 8.63 3.59 -10.86
C LYS A 141 7.22 3.37 -10.31
N CYS A 142 6.97 3.83 -9.08
CA CYS A 142 5.66 3.76 -8.45
C CYS A 142 4.74 4.93 -8.81
N HIS A 143 5.22 5.89 -9.60
CA HIS A 143 4.54 7.17 -9.90
C HIS A 143 4.20 7.98 -8.63
N THR A 144 4.99 7.82 -7.57
CA THR A 144 4.87 8.56 -6.31
C THR A 144 5.63 9.89 -6.41
N THR A 145 4.99 10.99 -6.00
CA THR A 145 5.61 12.31 -6.05
C THR A 145 6.64 12.49 -4.93
N VAL A 146 7.88 12.87 -5.30
CA VAL A 146 8.91 13.32 -4.35
C VAL A 146 8.86 14.85 -4.28
N PRO A 147 8.38 15.45 -3.17
CA PRO A 147 8.19 16.89 -3.09
C PRO A 147 9.53 17.64 -3.08
N PRO A 148 9.61 18.87 -3.64
CA PRO A 148 10.86 19.63 -3.72
C PRO A 148 11.55 19.85 -2.37
N TRP A 149 10.78 20.10 -1.30
CA TRP A 149 11.32 20.29 0.04
C TRP A 149 12.09 19.06 0.55
N LEU A 150 11.68 17.85 0.14
CA LEU A 150 12.34 16.62 0.56
C LEU A 150 13.68 16.46 -0.16
N ARG A 151 13.76 16.86 -1.44
CA ARG A 151 15.03 16.93 -2.18
C ARG A 151 15.98 17.91 -1.53
N GLU A 152 15.52 19.14 -1.29
CA GLU A 152 16.31 20.18 -0.64
C GLU A 152 16.81 19.73 0.75
N ARG A 153 15.97 19.03 1.52
CA ARG A 153 16.34 18.51 2.85
C ARG A 153 17.48 17.51 2.79
N PHE A 154 17.46 16.59 1.82
CA PHE A 154 18.50 15.56 1.68
C PHE A 154 19.76 16.08 0.97
N GLU A 155 19.65 17.04 0.06
CA GLU A 155 20.80 17.68 -0.60
C GLU A 155 21.64 18.51 0.38
N ASN A 156 21.00 19.17 1.35
CA ASN A 156 21.67 20.05 2.31
C ASN A 156 21.99 19.38 3.66
N CYS A 157 21.74 18.08 3.81
CA CYS A 157 21.97 17.39 5.09
C CYS A 157 23.44 17.04 5.33
N SER A 158 23.88 17.18 6.58
CA SER A 158 25.20 16.69 7.03
C SER A 158 25.17 15.25 7.52
N ASN A 159 23.99 14.76 7.93
CA ASN A 159 23.76 13.40 8.41
C ASN A 159 22.51 12.80 7.75
N PRO A 160 22.65 12.04 6.66
CA PRO A 160 21.52 11.46 5.94
C PRO A 160 20.67 10.51 6.80
N LYS A 161 21.29 9.70 7.67
CA LYS A 161 20.56 8.77 8.53
C LYS A 161 19.67 9.51 9.54
N GLN A 162 20.23 10.51 10.23
CA GLN A 162 19.44 11.31 11.18
C GLN A 162 18.31 12.06 10.46
N THR A 163 18.60 12.62 9.29
CA THR A 163 17.61 13.31 8.45
C THR A 163 16.47 12.39 8.04
N ALA A 164 16.76 11.14 7.70
CA ALA A 164 15.75 10.14 7.37
C ALA A 164 14.88 9.75 8.57
N ILE A 165 15.50 9.57 9.75
CA ILE A 165 14.77 9.31 11.01
C ILE A 165 13.83 10.48 11.34
N ASP A 166 14.33 11.71 11.28
CA ASP A 166 13.55 12.90 11.61
C ASP A 166 12.40 13.11 10.62
N THR A 167 12.67 12.92 9.32
CA THR A 167 11.64 13.01 8.27
C THR A 167 10.52 11.98 8.48
N LEU A 168 10.87 10.71 8.69
CA LEU A 168 9.88 9.65 8.91
C LEU A 168 9.13 9.85 10.24
N TYR A 169 9.82 10.31 11.29
CA TYR A 169 9.19 10.63 12.57
C TYR A 169 8.17 11.77 12.43
N GLU A 170 8.54 12.88 11.77
CA GLU A 170 7.63 14.00 11.52
C GLU A 170 6.41 13.57 10.72
N GLN A 171 6.63 12.75 9.68
CA GLN A 171 5.56 12.19 8.85
C GLN A 171 4.60 11.33 9.69
N ALA A 172 5.13 10.37 10.44
CA ALA A 172 4.36 9.46 11.29
C ALA A 172 3.62 10.21 12.41
N LYS A 173 4.31 11.12 13.11
CA LYS A 173 3.74 11.92 14.20
C LYS A 173 2.59 12.79 13.71
N ASN A 174 2.75 13.44 12.55
CA ASN A 174 1.69 14.25 11.97
C ASN A 174 0.46 13.40 11.59
N LEU A 175 0.64 12.19 11.04
CA LEU A 175 -0.49 11.28 10.76
C LEU A 175 -1.22 10.84 12.04
N ILE A 176 -0.46 10.52 13.10
CA ILE A 176 -1.02 10.18 14.41
C ILE A 176 -1.81 11.36 14.99
N ASP A 177 -1.29 12.59 14.87
CA ASP A 177 -1.97 13.81 15.34
C ASP A 177 -3.28 14.09 14.57
N HIS A 178 -3.39 13.62 13.33
CA HIS A 178 -4.63 13.63 12.55
C HIS A 178 -5.56 12.43 12.84
N GLY A 179 -5.25 11.62 13.85
CA GLY A 179 -6.10 10.53 14.32
C GLY A 179 -5.98 9.24 13.52
N VAL A 180 -4.92 9.05 12.73
CA VAL A 180 -4.67 7.79 12.04
C VAL A 180 -4.31 6.69 13.06
N PRO A 181 -5.09 5.59 13.15
CA PRO A 181 -4.94 4.60 14.23
C PRO A 181 -3.81 3.58 13.99
N HIS A 182 -3.36 3.42 12.74
CA HIS A 182 -2.35 2.43 12.36
C HIS A 182 -1.39 3.02 11.34
N LEU A 183 -0.12 2.64 11.40
CA LEU A 183 0.88 2.93 10.39
C LEU A 183 1.45 1.62 9.86
N HIS A 184 1.72 1.55 8.56
CA HIS A 184 2.43 0.42 7.95
C HIS A 184 3.80 0.90 7.46
N PHE A 185 4.88 0.17 7.77
CA PHE A 185 6.23 0.54 7.35
C PHE A 185 6.79 -0.43 6.33
N TYR A 186 7.20 0.07 5.16
CA TYR A 186 7.90 -0.69 4.13
C TYR A 186 9.39 -0.80 4.49
N THR A 187 9.74 -1.72 5.40
CA THR A 187 11.09 -1.79 5.98
C THR A 187 12.21 -2.13 4.99
N LEU A 188 11.89 -2.73 3.84
CA LEU A 188 12.88 -3.22 2.88
C LEU A 188 13.98 -4.11 3.53
N ASN A 189 13.58 -4.94 4.50
CA ASN A 189 14.47 -5.76 5.32
C ASN A 189 15.52 -4.98 6.14
N LYS A 190 15.30 -3.68 6.38
CA LYS A 190 16.15 -2.81 7.18
C LYS A 190 15.33 -2.15 8.29
N ALA A 191 15.62 -2.53 9.53
CA ALA A 191 14.80 -2.12 10.68
C ALA A 191 15.30 -0.87 11.40
N ASP A 192 16.54 -0.41 11.16
CA ASP A 192 17.20 0.58 12.03
C ASP A 192 16.48 1.94 12.07
N ILE A 193 16.11 2.50 10.92
CA ILE A 193 15.36 3.77 10.85
C ILE A 193 13.97 3.62 11.49
N VAL A 194 13.24 2.56 11.14
CA VAL A 194 11.88 2.33 11.65
C VAL A 194 11.90 2.09 13.16
N TYR A 195 12.87 1.36 13.67
CA TYR A 195 13.07 1.12 15.10
C TYR A 195 13.30 2.43 15.86
N ASP A 196 14.20 3.28 15.37
CA ASP A 196 14.48 4.58 15.99
C ASP A 196 13.25 5.50 15.97
N VAL A 197 12.44 5.46 14.91
CA VAL A 197 11.18 6.19 14.81
C VAL A 197 10.13 5.66 15.78
N CYS A 198 9.90 4.34 15.84
CA CYS A 198 8.97 3.73 16.80
C CYS A 198 9.33 4.10 18.24
N LYS A 199 10.62 4.01 18.59
CA LYS A 199 11.12 4.40 19.91
C LYS A 199 10.87 5.89 20.20
N LYS A 200 11.08 6.77 19.22
CA LYS A 200 10.77 8.21 19.35
C LYS A 200 9.28 8.48 19.53
N LEU A 201 8.42 7.67 18.91
CA LEU A 201 6.96 7.74 19.03
C LEU A 201 6.44 7.11 20.34
N GLY A 202 7.26 6.34 21.06
CA GLY A 202 6.91 5.70 22.32
C GLY A 202 6.41 4.26 22.20
N TYR A 203 6.71 3.57 21.09
CA TYR A 203 6.42 2.15 20.87
C TYR A 203 7.67 1.27 21.07
#